data_AF-A0A0F9VSF5-F1
#
_entry.id   AF-A0A0F9VSF5-F1
#
_cell.length_a   1.000
_cell.length_b   1.000
_cell.length_c   1.000
_cell.angle_alpha   90.00
_cell.angle_beta   90.00
_cell.angle_gamma   90.00
#
_symmetry.space_group_name_H-M   'P 1'
#
loop_
_entity.id
_entity.type
_entity.pdbx_description
1 polymer ?
#
loop_
_entity_poly.entity_id
_entity_poly.type
_entity_poly.pdbx_seq_one_letter_code
_entity_poly.pdbx_strand_id
1 'polypeptide(L)' 'MADLYLSLNHNQYKKLEEQLRNFKNIETTHTTVDQRFYHKAFRLDMGDLVLEIQGPRVMAPPIAEGVIEPMNPDDSIPKR' A
#
# COMPACT_ATOMS: atom_id res chain seq x y z
N MET A 1 -9.17 7.98 -21.28
CA MET A 1 -9.68 7.38 -20.03
C MET A 1 -9.64 5.88 -20.21
N ALA A 2 -9.22 5.14 -19.20
CA ALA A 2 -9.13 3.69 -19.25
C ALA A 2 -10.10 3.12 -18.22
N ASP A 3 -11.00 2.24 -18.67
CA ASP A 3 -11.98 1.58 -17.83
C ASP A 3 -11.56 0.12 -17.64
N LEU A 4 -11.63 -0.38 -16.40
CA LEU A 4 -11.34 -1.77 -16.06
C LEU A 4 -12.60 -2.42 -15.51
N TYR A 5 -13.09 -3.45 -16.20
CA TYR A 5 -14.23 -4.26 -15.78
C TYR A 5 -13.77 -5.64 -15.34
N LEU A 6 -14.15 -6.04 -14.13
CA LEU A 6 -13.82 -7.35 -13.55
C LEU A 6 -15.11 -8.05 -13.11
N SER A 7 -15.31 -9.28 -13.57
CA SER A 7 -16.40 -10.14 -13.11
C SER A 7 -15.92 -10.94 -11.91
N LEU A 8 -16.34 -10.52 -10.71
CA LEU A 8 -16.00 -11.18 -9.46
C LEU A 8 -17.10 -12.16 -9.05
N ASN A 9 -16.71 -13.32 -8.53
CA ASN A 9 -17.65 -14.20 -7.84
C ASN A 9 -18.01 -13.64 -6.45
N HIS A 10 -18.99 -14.26 -5.78
CA HIS A 10 -19.49 -13.80 -4.49
C HIS A 10 -18.38 -13.62 -3.44
N ASN A 11 -17.49 -14.60 -3.29
CA ASN A 11 -16.43 -14.56 -2.28
C ASN A 11 -15.41 -13.47 -2.59
N GLN A 12 -15.02 -13.33 -3.86
CA GLN A 12 -14.10 -12.29 -4.30
C GLN A 12 -14.69 -10.90 -4.08
N TYR A 13 -15.99 -10.73 -4.36
CA TYR A 13 -16.71 -9.48 -4.12
C TYR A 13 -16.76 -9.13 -2.63
N LYS A 14 -17.09 -10.09 -1.76
CA LYS A 14 -17.13 -9.85 -0.30
C LYS A 14 -15.75 -9.54 0.28
N LYS A 15 -14.70 -10.21 -0.21
CA LYS A 15 -13.30 -9.94 0.18
C LYS A 15 -12.88 -8.53 -0.25
N LEU A 16 -13.25 -8.10 -1.46
CA LEU A 16 -13.00 -6.72 -1.92
C LEU A 16 -13.75 -5.70 -1.05
N GLU A 17 -15.03 -5.95 -0.76
CA GLU A 17 -15.84 -5.07 0.10
C GLU A 17 -15.21 -4.88 1.49
N GLU A 18 -14.74 -5.96 2.10
CA GLU A 18 -14.08 -5.92 3.42
C GLU A 18 -12.77 -5.12 3.40
N GLN A 19 -11.95 -5.32 2.37
CA GLN A 19 -10.72 -4.54 2.16
C GLN A 19 -11.00 -3.05 2.00
N LEU A 20 -12.02 -2.70 1.22
CA LEU A 20 -12.40 -1.29 0.99
C LEU A 20 -12.94 -0.63 2.27
N ARG A 21 -13.61 -1.38 3.15
CA ARG A 21 -14.00 -0.89 4.49
C ARG A 21 -12.79 -0.61 5.37
N ASN A 22 -11.71 -1.36 5.20
CA ASN A 22 -10.45 -1.23 5.93
C ASN A 22 -9.37 -0.51 5.09
N PHE A 23 -9.74 0.61 4.47
CA PHE A 23 -8.90 1.33 3.49
C PHE A 23 -7.46 1.62 3.96
N LYS A 24 -7.27 1.92 5.25
CA LYS A 24 -5.93 2.19 5.80
C LYS A 24 -4.97 0.99 5.69
N ASN A 25 -5.50 -0.23 5.64
CA ASN A 25 -4.70 -1.45 5.61
C ASN A 25 -4.33 -1.88 4.18
N ILE A 26 -4.95 -1.27 3.16
CA ILE A 26 -4.66 -1.55 1.74
C ILE A 26 -3.73 -0.51 1.10
N GLU A 27 -3.51 0.62 1.77
CA GLU A 27 -2.56 1.65 1.33
C GLU A 27 -1.15 1.28 1.80
N THR A 28 -0.23 1.11 0.86
CA THR A 28 1.19 0.88 1.15
C THR A 28 2.02 2.07 0.67
N THR A 29 3.18 2.30 1.28
CA THR A 29 4.15 3.30 0.83
C THR A 29 5.40 2.60 0.34
N HIS A 30 5.79 2.87 -0.91
CA HIS A 30 6.99 2.35 -1.52
C HIS A 30 8.02 3.48 -1.63
N THR A 31 9.17 3.28 -1.00
CA THR A 31 10.27 4.25 -0.99
C THR A 31 11.39 3.75 -1.90
N THR A 32 12.02 4.64 -2.66
CA THR A 32 13.21 4.30 -3.45
C THR A 32 14.40 4.03 -2.53
N VAL A 33 15.38 3.25 -3.02
CA VAL A 33 16.57 2.84 -2.26
C VAL A 33 17.34 4.04 -1.69
N ASP A 34 17.34 5.17 -2.40
CA ASP A 34 18.00 6.41 -2.00
C ASP A 34 17.16 7.28 -1.03
N GLN A 35 15.96 6.84 -0.63
CA GLN A 35 15.00 7.55 0.23
C GLN A 35 14.56 8.93 -0.28
N ARG A 36 14.91 9.30 -1.51
CA ARG A 36 14.59 10.62 -2.08
C ARG A 36 13.19 10.70 -2.65
N PHE A 37 12.61 9.57 -3.02
CA PHE A 37 11.29 9.51 -3.63
C PHE A 37 10.45 8.43 -2.95
N TYR A 38 9.16 8.70 -2.86
CA TYR A 38 8.17 7.71 -2.45
C TYR A 38 6.93 7.80 -3.33
N HIS A 39 6.15 6.74 -3.35
CA HIS A 39 4.78 6.76 -3.84
C HIS A 39 3.92 5.90 -2.94
N LYS A 40 2.62 6.21 -2.91
CA LYS A 40 1.62 5.37 -2.27
C LYS A 40 0.99 4.45 -3.29
N ALA A 41 0.63 3.25 -2.87
CA ALA A 41 -0.04 2.27 -3.71
C ALA A 41 -1.26 1.70 -2.98
N PHE A 42 -2.27 1.30 -3.74
CA PHE A 42 -3.39 0.52 -3.23
C PHE A 42 -3.30 -0.89 -3.74
N ARG A 43 -3.25 -1.88 -2.84
CA ARG A 43 -3.21 -3.29 -3.20
C ARG A 43 -4.52 -3.97 -2.81
N LEU A 44 -5.25 -4.43 -3.81
CA LEU A 44 -6.53 -5.10 -3.67
C LEU A 44 -6.38 -6.58 -4.05
N ASP A 45 -6.58 -7.46 -3.07
CA ASP A 45 -6.51 -8.90 -3.27
C ASP A 45 -7.92 -9.48 -3.49
N MET A 46 -8.18 -9.96 -4.71
CA MET A 46 -9.45 -10.57 -5.13
C MET A 46 -9.32 -12.11 -5.26
N GLY A 47 -8.41 -12.73 -4.49
CA GLY A 47 -8.15 -14.17 -4.53
C GLY A 47 -7.09 -14.50 -5.57
N ASP A 48 -7.52 -14.86 -6.77
CA ASP A 48 -6.61 -15.29 -7.86
C ASP A 48 -5.95 -14.09 -8.58
N LEU A 49 -6.50 -12.89 -8.37
CA LEU A 49 -6.02 -11.64 -8.94
C LEU A 49 -5.69 -10.66 -7.83
N VAL A 50 -4.51 -10.06 -7.91
CA VAL A 50 -4.11 -8.92 -7.08
C VAL A 50 -3.95 -7.71 -7.99
N LEU A 51 -4.73 -6.67 -7.74
CA LEU A 51 -4.61 -5.39 -8.43
C LEU A 51 -3.83 -4.42 -7.56
N GLU A 52 -2.75 -3.87 -8.09
CA GLU A 52 -1.97 -2.83 -7.43
C GLU A 52 -2.02 -1.54 -8.25
N ILE A 53 -2.56 -0.48 -7.65
CA ILE A 53 -2.70 0.83 -8.27
C ILE A 53 -1.62 1.74 -7.70
N GLN A 54 -0.65 2.11 -8.54
CA GLN A 54 0.47 2.95 -8.16
C GLN A 54 0.10 4.44 -8.27
N GLY A 55 0.28 5.17 -7.17
CA GLY A 55 0.19 6.62 -7.14
C GLY A 55 1.41 7.29 -7.78
N PRO A 56 1.37 8.62 -7.96
CA PRO A 56 2.49 9.36 -8.52
C PRO A 56 3.70 9.31 -7.60
N ARG A 57 4.88 9.23 -8.20
CA ARG A 57 6.14 9.36 -7.48
C ARG A 57 6.38 10.81 -7.08
N VAL A 58 6.55 11.04 -5.78
CA VAL A 58 6.81 12.36 -5.19
C VAL A 58 8.16 12.36 -4.48
N MET A 59 8.77 13.54 -4.40
CA MET A 59 10.01 13.72 -3.63
C MET A 59 9.68 13.65 -2.14
N ALA A 60 10.41 12.82 -1.39
CA ALA A 60 10.31 12.78 0.06
C ALA A 60 10.77 14.13 0.63
N PRO A 61 10.11 14.65 1.69
CA PRO A 61 10.62 15.82 2.38
C PRO A 61 12.06 15.53 2.84
N PRO A 62 12.98 16.51 2.74
CA PRO A 62 14.34 16.32 3.21
C PRO A 62 14.28 15.89 4.68
N ILE A 63 14.94 14.78 4.99
CA ILE A 63 15.13 14.33 6.36
C ILE A 63 15.82 15.50 7.06
N ALA A 64 15.15 16.13 8.03
CA ALA A 64 15.79 17.12 8.87
C ALA A 64 17.01 16.44 9.50
N GLU A 65 18.21 16.94 9.21
CA GLU A 65 19.44 16.48 9.85
C GLU A 65 19.26 16.57 11.36
N GLY A 66 18.99 15.44 12.04
CA GLY A 66 18.85 15.50 13.50
C GLY A 66 18.20 14.35 14.25
N VAL A 67 17.45 13.42 13.63
CA VAL A 67 16.89 12.29 14.40
C VAL A 67 16.96 11.00 13.58
N ILE A 68 18.07 10.28 13.72
CA ILE A 68 18.14 8.86 13.39
C ILE A 68 17.89 8.13 14.70
N GLU A 69 16.64 7.77 14.99
CA GLU A 69 16.41 6.57 15.79
C GLU A 69 16.22 5.42 14.80
N PRO A 70 17.09 4.39 14.81
CA PRO A 70 16.89 3.24 13.96
C PRO A 70 15.58 2.57 14.39
N MET A 71 14.59 2.61 13.50
CA MET A 71 13.35 1.83 13.67
C MET A 71 13.75 0.36 13.76
N ASN A 72 13.51 -0.24 14.92
CA ASN A 72 13.86 -1.63 15.18
C ASN A 72 13.05 -2.51 14.22
N PRO A 73 13.65 -3.52 13.57
CA PRO A 73 12.94 -4.41 12.65
C PRO A 73 11.77 -5.19 13.31
N ASP A 74 11.72 -5.22 14.64
CA ASP A 74 10.67 -5.88 15.43
C ASP A 74 9.37 -5.07 15.57
N ASP A 75 9.35 -3.78 15.17
CA ASP A 75 8.14 -2.94 15.24
C ASP A 75 7.15 -3.17 14.07
N SER A 76 7.46 -4.13 13.19
CA SER A 76 6.63 -4.46 12.02
C SER A 76 5.75 -5.71 12.19
N ILE A 77 5.79 -6.38 13.35
CA ILE A 77 4.96 -7.57 13.62
C ILE A 77 3.92 -7.25 14.69
N PRO A 78 2.60 -7.23 14.38
CA PRO A 78 1.59 -7.16 15.43
C PRO A 78 1.71 -8.42 16.31
N LYS A 79 2.05 -8.24 17.58
CA LYS A 79 1.98 -9.33 18.58
C LYS A 79 0.53 -9.80 18.67
N ARG A 80 0.35 -11.13 18.56
CA ARG A 80 -0.93 -11.83 18.67
C ARG A 80 -1.66 -11.54 19.96
#